data_AF-A0A7V4F3R5-F1
#
_entry.id   AF-A0A7V4F3R5-F1
#
_cell.length_a   1.000
_cell.length_b   1.000
_cell.length_c   1.000
_cell.angle_alpha   90.00
_cell.angle_beta   90.00
_cell.angle_gamma   90.00
#
_symmetry.space_group_name_H-M   'P 1'
#
loop_
_entity.id
_entity.type
_entity.pdbx_description
1 polymer ?
#
loop_
_entity_poly.entity_id
_entity_poly.type
_entity_poly.pdbx_seq_one_letter_code
_entity_poly.pdbx_strand_id
1 'polypeptide(L)' 'MKIYTKTGDRGDTSLIGGRRVSKSDIQIEAYGTIDELIAFIG' A
#
# COMPACT_ATOMS: atom_id res chain seq x y z
N MET A 1 6.39 -17.01 10.11
CA MET A 1 6.59 -15.60 9.72
C MET A 1 5.23 -14.94 9.64
N LYS A 2 5.02 -13.78 10.25
CA LYS A 2 3.72 -13.08 10.19
C LYS A 2 3.73 -12.16 8.97
N ILE A 3 2.67 -12.22 8.16
CA ILE A 3 2.46 -11.28 7.05
C ILE A 3 2.03 -9.91 7.60
N TYR A 4 1.25 -9.89 8.69
CA TYR A 4 0.83 -8.65 9.33
C TYR A 4 1.93 -8.07 10.23
N THR A 5 2.19 -6.76 10.07
CA THR A 5 3.19 -6.01 10.85
C THR A 5 2.57 -4.92 11.74
N LYS A 6 1.31 -4.54 11.50
CA LYS A 6 0.57 -3.47 12.23
C LYS A 6 1.14 -2.05 12.11
N THR A 7 2.20 -1.84 11.31
CA THR A 7 2.81 -0.52 11.14
C THR A 7 1.87 0.50 10.48
N GLY A 8 0.87 0.02 9.74
CA GLY A 8 -0.12 0.85 9.08
C GLY A 8 -1.42 1.09 9.85
N ASP A 9 -1.52 0.67 11.12
CA ASP A 9 -2.76 0.80 11.92
C ASP A 9 -3.14 2.27 12.17
N ARG A 10 -2.18 3.20 12.06
CA ARG A 10 -2.39 4.65 12.19
C ARG A 10 -2.83 5.34 10.89
N GLY A 11 -3.09 4.58 9.82
CA GLY A 11 -3.54 5.13 8.54
C GLY A 11 -2.42 5.50 7.56
N ASP A 12 -1.15 5.24 7.90
CA ASP A 12 0.00 5.49 7.02
C ASP A 12 0.60 4.18 6.48
N THR A 13 1.37 4.26 5.40
CA THR A 13 2.18 3.17 4.87
C THR A 13 3.58 3.65 4.49
N SER A 14 4.51 2.73 4.29
CA SER A 14 5.88 3.04 3.89
C SER A 14 6.07 2.74 2.41
N LEU A 15 6.65 3.70 1.69
CA LEU A 15 7.15 3.52 0.33
C LEU A 15 8.54 2.88 0.35
N ILE A 16 8.95 2.37 -0.80
CA ILE A 16 10.35 2.01 -1.05
C ILE A 16 11.22 3.24 -0.77
N GLY A 17 12.32 3.05 -0.03
CA GLY A 17 13.19 4.15 0.43
C GLY A 17 12.81 4.74 1.80
N GLY A 18 11.79 4.21 2.47
CA GLY A 18 11.49 4.53 3.88
C GLY A 18 10.63 5.77 4.11
N ARG A 19 10.26 6.51 3.05
CA ARG A 19 9.27 7.60 3.13
C ARG A 19 7.91 7.03 3.53
N ARG A 20 7.25 7.64 4.51
CA ARG A 20 5.87 7.28 4.90
C ARG A 20 4.87 8.27 4.33
N VAL A 21 3.74 7.75 3.86
CA VAL A 21 2.64 8.52 3.29
C VAL A 21 1.31 8.02 3.86
N SER A 22 0.29 8.88 3.81
CA SER A 22 -1.07 8.47 4.15
C SER A 22 -1.53 7.34 3.22
N LYS A 23 -2.34 6.42 3.72
CA LYS A 23 -3.00 5.40 2.87
C LYS A 23 -3.97 6.01 1.85
N SER A 24 -4.38 7.27 2.03
CA SER A 24 -5.19 8.04 1.09
C SER A 24 -4.35 8.93 0.15
N ASP A 25 -3.03 8.77 0.13
CA ASP A 25 -2.16 9.46 -0.82
C ASP A 25 -2.41 8.94 -2.24
N ILE A 26 -2.44 9.85 -3.23
CA ILE A 26 -2.71 9.54 -4.63
C ILE A 26 -1.77 8.48 -5.21
N GLN A 27 -0.52 8.41 -4.72
CA GLN A 27 0.44 7.40 -5.14
C GLN A 27 0.02 5.99 -4.68
N ILE A 28 -0.57 5.88 -3.48
CA ILE A 28 -1.07 4.60 -2.95
C ILE A 28 -2.32 4.16 -3.72
N GLU A 29 -3.22 5.10 -4.01
CA GLU A 29 -4.42 4.82 -4.83
C GLU A 29 -4.02 4.27 -6.20
N ALA A 30 -3.08 4.92 -6.90
CA ALA A 30 -2.60 4.47 -8.20
C ALA A 30 -2.02 3.05 -8.17
N TYR A 31 -1.24 2.70 -7.13
CA TYR A 31 -0.74 1.34 -6.95
C TYR A 31 -1.85 0.33 -6.66
N GLY A 32 -2.85 0.71 -5.86
CA GLY A 32 -4.02 -0.13 -5.58
C GLY A 32 -4.83 -0.45 -6.83
N THR A 33 -5.05 0.53 -7.72
CA THR A 33 -5.76 0.29 -9.00
C THR A 33 -5.01 -0.69 -9.91
N ILE A 34 -3.67 -0.60 -9.95
CA ILE A 34 -2.86 -1.54 -10.73
C ILE A 34 -2.92 -2.95 -10.12
N ASP A 35 -2.86 -3.05 -8.79
CA ASP A 35 -2.98 -4.33 -8.07
C ASP A 35 -4.33 -5.01 -8.34
N GLU A 36 -5.43 -4.23 -8.31
CA GLU A 36 -6.77 -4.70 -8.66
C GLU A 36 -6.86 -5.19 -10.13
N LEU A 37 -6.29 -4.43 -11.07
CA LEU A 37 -6.23 -4.84 -12.47
C LEU A 37 -5.47 -6.16 -12.65
N ILE A 38 -4.32 -6.32 -11.99
CA ILE A 38 -3.51 -7.54 -12.08
C ILE A 38 -4.26 -8.73 -11.47
N ALA A 39 -4.98 -8.53 -10.37
CA ALA A 39 -5.83 -9.56 -9.78
C ALA A 39 -6.97 -9.99 -10.73
N PHE A 40 -7.45 -9.11 -11.60
CA PHE A 40 -8.45 -9.44 -12.62
C PHE A 40 -7.86 -10.16 -13.84
N ILE A 41 -6.63 -9.85 -14.22
CA ILE A 41 -5.93 -10.50 -15.35
C ILE A 41 -5.45 -11.92 -15.00
N GLY A 42 -5.12 -12.14 -13.71
CA GLY A 42 -4.53 -13.38 -13.19
C GLY A 42 -5.37 -14.64 -13.36
#